data_AF-N4UCB0-F1
#
_entry.id   AF-N4UCB0-F1
#
_cell.length_a   1.000
_cell.length_b   1.000
_cell.length_c   1.000
_cell.angle_alpha   90.00
_cell.angle_beta   90.00
_cell.angle_gamma   90.00
#
_symmetry.space_group_name_H-M   'P 1'
#
loop_
_entity.id
_entity.type
_entity.pdbx_description
1 polymer ?
#
loop_
_entity_poly.entity_id
_entity_poly.type
_entity_poly.pdbx_seq_one_letter_code
_entity_poly.pdbx_strand_id
1 'polypeptide(L)'
;MKFPTTKAAVLTLALFETCNALQVTILADTNRDGKIDKKDIDGKSSWTANRGALILPNIGDTGRRCAKKWGPSVDIIPSNETYLDLCNDATDDIQRNPKYLAPLKTLPISGLSPSAKGSIRVTDRAAAAKVRVFTKKGNKWIYVSGDYVFTTKEISSGLELGIDARDVRRPKGWDGNAKIQFTVTDGKTKATDTVAVRVAPVLTHHHGQVAQRVFSTGVNDPSFDPVQQQYIDDIKRNVANAGIKDPIFLFDNQDIWTQDFFEPGYSSMPGPNGPINIRIMIRSVQSSRRSGRDAFHELRNDKVGAVQHPGDGDTIDSTGNLETIPPYKHNGKSFPQGRTIMGAWDGRAPLMVDFLKAQEVQDPLILDTSWLYVGHVDEFLQFLPAYNERGWIIMVADPLKGLDLLKKASKAGHGSVKAVSRSLQVEEKKQELCLPRQTIQEALKFKNFEAIQKNSAQRIEANLNILKRETGITDKDIFRVPMPFYYADSDSWLCPGQKPSDSNAEEDTSKTPQKTSSKTGITLKGAMGPGYKAKSIVEAGTPKNSLQRRAVDTATQVLALWPGTVNGLVLPDQKVLAPKPWGPVINKQDIFANAVSEVYANAGFNVTYQDDWFSHFKMQGDVHCGSNSWRAIDLKF
;
A
#
# COMPACT_ATOMS: atom_id res chain seq x y z
N MET A 1 -98.50 -18.18 31.37
CA MET A 1 -97.99 -18.08 32.76
C MET A 1 -97.23 -16.76 32.92
N LYS A 2 -97.30 -16.19 34.12
CA LYS A 2 -96.92 -14.83 34.56
C LYS A 2 -95.40 -14.54 34.57
N PHE A 3 -95.03 -13.33 34.08
CA PHE A 3 -94.03 -12.32 34.55
C PHE A 3 -92.53 -12.71 34.80
N PRO A 4 -91.57 -11.76 34.98
CA PRO A 4 -91.22 -10.53 34.22
C PRO A 4 -89.68 -10.26 34.10
N THR A 5 -89.29 -9.19 33.37
CA THR A 5 -88.14 -8.23 33.58
C THR A 5 -86.74 -8.75 33.98
N THR A 6 -85.63 -8.33 33.37
CA THR A 6 -85.03 -6.99 33.56
C THR A 6 -83.90 -6.66 32.56
N LYS A 7 -83.71 -5.35 32.40
CA LYS A 7 -82.67 -4.59 31.68
C LYS A 7 -81.23 -5.13 31.85
N ALA A 8 -80.47 -5.10 30.74
CA ALA A 8 -79.08 -4.65 30.76
C ALA A 8 -78.81 -3.89 29.45
N ALA A 9 -78.69 -2.57 29.58
CA ALA A 9 -78.16 -1.69 28.56
C ALA A 9 -76.66 -1.50 28.81
N VAL A 10 -75.93 -1.18 27.73
CA VAL A 10 -74.60 -0.54 27.72
C VAL A 10 -73.41 -1.44 28.07
N LEU A 11 -72.77 -2.03 27.04
CA LEU A 11 -71.35 -1.82 26.69
C LEU A 11 -71.01 -2.69 25.47
N THR A 12 -71.09 -2.14 24.27
CA THR A 12 -70.50 -2.77 23.07
C THR A 12 -69.96 -1.66 22.17
N LEU A 13 -69.06 -0.85 22.74
CA LEU A 13 -68.35 0.20 22.02
C LEU A 13 -67.04 0.51 22.75
N ALA A 14 -66.22 -0.51 22.97
CA ALA A 14 -64.81 -0.38 23.29
C ALA A 14 -64.19 -1.76 23.16
N LEU A 15 -63.61 -2.06 21.99
CA LEU A 15 -62.52 -3.03 21.77
C LEU A 15 -62.31 -3.20 20.25
N PHE A 16 -62.21 -2.08 19.54
CA PHE A 16 -61.44 -2.01 18.30
C PHE A 16 -60.50 -0.79 18.41
N GLU A 17 -59.82 -0.65 19.55
CA GLU A 17 -58.47 -0.10 19.46
C GLU A 17 -57.63 -1.23 18.86
N THR A 18 -57.47 -1.19 17.54
CA THR A 18 -56.29 -1.79 16.92
C THR A 18 -55.10 -1.16 17.64
N CYS A 19 -54.54 -1.88 18.61
CA CYS A 19 -53.30 -1.49 19.26
C CYS A 19 -52.23 -1.55 18.16
N ASN A 20 -52.11 -0.48 17.38
CA ASN A 20 -51.01 -0.29 16.46
C ASN A 20 -49.78 -0.16 17.35
N ALA A 21 -49.13 -1.30 17.59
CA ALA A 21 -47.88 -1.34 18.32
C ALA A 21 -46.92 -0.35 17.67
N LEU A 22 -46.30 0.52 18.47
CA LEU A 22 -45.34 1.50 17.99
C LEU A 22 -44.27 0.78 17.17
N GLN A 23 -44.24 1.06 15.86
CA GLN A 23 -43.27 0.48 14.93
C GLN A 23 -42.26 1.54 14.53
N VAL A 24 -40.98 1.20 14.61
CA VAL A 24 -39.88 2.06 14.19
C VAL A 24 -39.04 1.33 13.16
N THR A 25 -38.45 2.07 12.23
CA THR A 25 -37.60 1.46 11.20
C THR A 25 -36.42 2.37 10.90
N ILE A 26 -35.21 1.81 10.96
CA ILE A 26 -33.97 2.40 10.46
C ILE A 26 -33.44 1.54 9.30
N LEU A 27 -32.90 2.17 8.26
CA LEU A 27 -32.41 1.55 7.04
C LEU A 27 -31.01 2.06 6.69
N ALA A 28 -30.26 1.20 6.02
CA ALA A 28 -28.94 1.45 5.42
C ALA A 28 -28.90 0.73 4.07
N ASP A 29 -27.95 1.05 3.20
CA ASP A 29 -27.76 0.34 1.92
C ASP A 29 -27.16 -1.06 2.17
N THR A 30 -28.01 -2.02 2.53
CA THR A 30 -27.61 -3.37 2.90
C THR A 30 -27.42 -4.28 1.69
N ASN A 31 -28.13 -4.01 0.60
CA ASN A 31 -28.00 -4.77 -0.64
C ASN A 31 -26.85 -4.27 -1.53
N ARG A 32 -26.23 -3.13 -1.17
CA ARG A 32 -25.05 -2.51 -1.80
C ARG A 32 -25.33 -2.01 -3.22
N ASP A 33 -26.55 -1.54 -3.49
CA ASP A 33 -26.95 -0.98 -4.79
C ASP A 33 -26.80 0.56 -4.87
N GLY A 34 -26.30 1.19 -3.80
CA GLY A 34 -26.08 2.63 -3.71
C GLY A 34 -27.33 3.42 -3.31
N LYS A 35 -28.45 2.75 -3.01
CA LYS A 35 -29.72 3.36 -2.61
C LYS A 35 -30.18 2.79 -1.27
N ILE A 36 -31.09 3.51 -0.62
CA ILE A 36 -31.78 3.04 0.58
C ILE A 36 -33.25 2.95 0.27
N ASP A 37 -33.78 1.73 0.23
CA ASP A 37 -35.19 1.48 -0.03
C ASP A 37 -35.73 0.25 0.74
N LYS A 38 -36.92 -0.24 0.36
CA LYS A 38 -37.58 -1.36 1.05
C LYS A 38 -36.80 -2.68 0.94
N LYS A 39 -35.94 -2.83 -0.07
CA LYS A 39 -35.08 -4.02 -0.24
C LYS A 39 -34.02 -4.12 0.86
N ASP A 40 -33.84 -3.08 1.65
CA ASP A 40 -32.93 -3.04 2.78
C ASP A 40 -33.55 -3.44 4.12
N ILE A 41 -34.82 -3.82 4.14
CA ILE A 41 -35.49 -4.23 5.38
C ILE A 41 -34.96 -5.59 5.85
N ASP A 42 -34.85 -6.55 4.93
CA ASP A 42 -34.57 -7.94 5.27
C ASP A 42 -33.11 -8.15 5.70
N GLY A 43 -32.92 -8.77 6.87
CA GLY A 43 -31.61 -9.16 7.38
C GLY A 43 -30.69 -8.00 7.82
N LYS A 44 -31.18 -6.75 7.82
CA LYS A 44 -30.38 -5.55 8.06
C LYS A 44 -29.67 -5.47 9.41
N SER A 45 -30.10 -6.23 10.41
CA SER A 45 -29.49 -6.28 11.74
C SER A 45 -28.23 -7.17 11.80
N SER A 46 -27.89 -7.80 10.67
CA SER A 46 -26.72 -8.65 10.49
C SER A 46 -25.83 -8.14 9.34
N TRP A 47 -24.53 -8.43 9.40
CA TRP A 47 -23.57 -8.11 8.35
C TRP A 47 -22.84 -9.37 7.92
N THR A 48 -22.70 -9.56 6.61
CA THR A 48 -21.99 -10.68 5.97
C THR A 48 -21.14 -10.17 4.82
N ALA A 49 -20.24 -11.02 4.30
CA ALA A 49 -19.44 -10.68 3.11
C ALA A 49 -20.29 -10.29 1.90
N ASN A 50 -21.54 -10.79 1.78
CA ASN A 50 -22.42 -10.54 0.63
C ASN A 50 -23.52 -9.51 0.87
N ARG A 51 -23.84 -9.18 2.13
CA ARG A 51 -24.94 -8.28 2.50
C ARG A 51 -24.64 -7.52 3.78
N GLY A 52 -25.11 -6.29 3.87
CA GLY A 52 -24.92 -5.38 4.99
C GLY A 52 -24.15 -4.14 4.53
N ALA A 53 -24.49 -3.00 5.12
CA ALA A 53 -23.99 -1.71 4.66
C ALA A 53 -22.50 -1.53 4.97
N LEU A 54 -21.82 -0.81 4.07
CA LEU A 54 -20.44 -0.39 4.22
C LEU A 54 -20.38 1.08 4.60
N ILE A 55 -19.44 1.43 5.48
CA ILE A 55 -19.13 2.82 5.82
C ILE A 55 -17.65 3.09 5.52
N LEU A 56 -17.30 4.33 5.15
CA LEU A 56 -15.90 4.68 4.90
C LEU A 56 -15.20 5.19 6.16
N PRO A 57 -13.89 4.89 6.31
CA PRO A 57 -13.04 5.60 7.25
C PRO A 57 -12.82 7.03 6.72
N ASN A 58 -13.34 8.03 7.41
CA ASN A 58 -13.20 9.44 7.01
C ASN A 58 -11.89 10.02 7.53
N ILE A 59 -10.79 9.36 7.19
CA ILE A 59 -9.43 9.60 7.69
C ILE A 59 -8.59 10.51 6.77
N GLY A 60 -9.26 11.33 5.96
CA GLY A 60 -8.64 12.41 5.19
C GLY A 60 -8.24 13.61 6.06
N ASP A 61 -7.78 14.68 5.40
CA ASP A 61 -7.45 15.96 6.05
C ASP A 61 -7.95 17.15 5.21
N THR A 62 -9.24 17.45 5.33
CA THR A 62 -9.89 18.56 4.63
C THR A 62 -9.25 19.88 5.01
N GLY A 63 -8.78 20.61 4.00
CA GLY A 63 -8.07 21.87 4.17
C GLY A 63 -6.62 21.72 4.66
N ARG A 64 -6.09 20.48 4.71
CA ARG A 64 -4.72 20.16 5.17
C ARG A 64 -4.44 20.70 6.58
N ARG A 65 -5.40 20.60 7.50
CA ARG A 65 -5.30 21.17 8.85
C ARG A 65 -4.22 20.48 9.66
N CYS A 66 -4.12 19.17 9.56
CA CYS A 66 -3.14 18.38 10.30
C CYS A 66 -1.73 18.67 9.78
N ALA A 67 -1.55 18.69 8.46
CA ALA A 67 -0.26 19.07 7.86
C ALA A 67 0.15 20.50 8.25
N LYS A 68 -0.77 21.47 8.21
CA LYS A 68 -0.50 22.86 8.66
C LYS A 68 -0.16 22.96 10.14
N LYS A 69 -0.75 22.10 10.99
CA LYS A 69 -0.48 22.08 12.42
C LYS A 69 0.94 21.61 12.73
N TRP A 70 1.46 20.66 11.96
CA TRP A 70 2.72 20.00 12.28
C TRP A 70 3.90 20.45 11.42
N GLY A 71 3.66 20.96 10.21
CA GLY A 71 4.71 21.30 9.25
C GLY A 71 5.27 20.07 8.53
N PRO A 72 6.43 20.21 7.86
CA PRO A 72 7.15 19.12 7.22
C PRO A 72 7.55 18.02 8.21
N SER A 73 7.56 16.76 7.79
CA SER A 73 7.87 15.64 8.69
C SER A 73 9.33 15.65 9.17
N VAL A 74 10.23 16.20 8.35
CA VAL A 74 11.68 16.32 8.60
C VAL A 74 12.01 17.18 9.82
N ASP A 75 11.15 18.15 10.15
CA ASP A 75 11.32 19.07 11.27
C ASP A 75 10.86 18.47 12.61
N ILE A 76 10.20 17.31 12.58
CA ILE A 76 9.56 16.71 13.75
C ILE A 76 10.48 15.63 14.34
N ILE A 77 10.90 15.84 15.58
CA ILE A 77 11.65 14.88 16.40
C ILE A 77 10.73 14.39 17.53
N PRO A 78 9.82 13.42 17.29
CA PRO A 78 8.95 12.93 18.33
C PRO A 78 9.61 11.76 19.07
N SER A 79 9.28 11.61 20.36
CA SER A 79 9.64 10.43 21.17
C SER A 79 8.75 9.21 20.87
N ASN A 80 7.54 9.42 20.30
CA ASN A 80 6.66 8.39 19.74
C ASN A 80 5.81 8.94 18.58
N GLU A 81 5.44 8.10 17.62
CA GLU A 81 4.76 8.53 16.39
C GLU A 81 3.22 8.47 16.47
N THR A 82 2.68 8.43 17.69
CA THR A 82 1.23 8.33 17.92
C THR A 82 0.47 9.56 17.45
N TYR A 83 1.13 10.71 17.34
CA TYR A 83 0.50 11.97 16.93
C TYR A 83 -0.13 11.90 15.53
N LEU A 84 0.40 11.07 14.63
CA LEU A 84 -0.09 10.92 13.26
C LEU A 84 -1.54 10.44 13.22
N ASP A 85 -1.92 9.55 14.15
CA ASP A 85 -3.28 9.05 14.31
C ASP A 85 -4.21 10.05 15.03
N LEU A 86 -3.66 11.06 15.72
CA LEU A 86 -4.41 12.03 16.53
C LEU A 86 -4.98 13.22 15.73
N CYS A 87 -4.84 13.24 14.41
CA CYS A 87 -5.48 14.26 13.59
C CYS A 87 -5.85 13.71 12.22
N ASN A 88 -7.12 13.79 11.87
CA ASN A 88 -7.74 13.58 10.56
C ASN A 88 -9.16 14.22 10.59
N ASP A 89 -9.95 14.08 9.53
CA ASP A 89 -11.33 14.61 9.45
C ASP A 89 -12.33 13.91 10.38
N ALA A 90 -11.95 12.74 10.88
CA ALA A 90 -12.70 11.96 11.84
C ALA A 90 -12.08 11.91 13.24
N THR A 91 -11.18 12.83 13.60
CA THR A 91 -10.67 12.92 14.97
C THR A 91 -11.69 13.50 15.94
N ASP A 92 -12.44 14.52 15.52
CA ASP A 92 -13.45 15.21 16.34
C ASP A 92 -14.88 14.95 15.81
N ASP A 93 -15.86 15.63 16.38
CA ASP A 93 -17.29 15.49 16.04
C ASP A 93 -17.76 16.48 14.97
N ILE A 94 -16.85 17.21 14.33
CA ILE A 94 -17.21 18.14 13.26
C ILE A 94 -17.12 17.41 11.93
N GLN A 95 -18.22 17.38 11.18
CA GLN A 95 -18.17 16.84 9.82
C GLN A 95 -17.50 17.83 8.86
N ARG A 96 -16.39 17.40 8.25
CA ARG A 96 -15.60 18.20 7.31
C ARG A 96 -15.69 17.71 5.87
N ASN A 97 -16.00 16.43 5.69
CA ASN A 97 -15.98 15.77 4.41
C ASN A 97 -17.21 14.88 4.20
N PRO A 98 -18.40 15.48 4.04
CA PRO A 98 -19.66 14.74 4.01
C PRO A 98 -19.81 13.81 2.80
N LYS A 99 -18.94 13.90 1.77
CA LYS A 99 -18.98 12.98 0.63
C LYS A 99 -18.67 11.52 1.02
N TYR A 100 -18.02 11.30 2.17
CA TYR A 100 -17.70 9.97 2.69
C TYR A 100 -18.71 9.45 3.73
N LEU A 101 -19.80 10.19 3.98
CA LEU A 101 -20.89 9.68 4.81
C LEU A 101 -21.68 8.62 4.03
N ALA A 102 -21.76 7.41 4.58
CA ALA A 102 -22.75 6.45 4.12
C ALA A 102 -24.14 6.93 4.58
N PRO A 103 -25.18 6.87 3.73
CA PRO A 103 -26.50 7.29 4.15
C PRO A 103 -27.13 6.31 5.15
N LEU A 104 -27.93 6.83 6.06
CA LEU A 104 -28.85 6.10 6.93
C LEU A 104 -30.19 6.84 6.94
N LYS A 105 -31.30 6.13 7.04
CA LYS A 105 -32.64 6.76 7.09
C LYS A 105 -33.55 6.07 8.08
N THR A 106 -34.42 6.83 8.74
CA THR A 106 -35.58 6.25 9.44
C THR A 106 -36.85 6.45 8.63
N LEU A 107 -37.79 5.52 8.71
CA LEU A 107 -39.10 5.72 8.10
C LEU A 107 -39.94 6.71 8.94
N PRO A 108 -40.84 7.49 8.30
CA PRO A 108 -41.81 8.33 9.01
C PRO A 108 -42.67 7.50 9.98
N ILE A 109 -43.03 8.10 11.11
CA ILE A 109 -43.87 7.46 12.14
C ILE A 109 -45.12 8.30 12.36
N SER A 110 -46.28 7.73 12.10
CA SER A 110 -47.59 8.36 12.32
C SER A 110 -48.12 8.07 13.73
N GLY A 111 -48.93 8.99 14.27
CA GLY A 111 -49.67 8.75 15.52
C GLY A 111 -48.86 8.91 16.81
N LEU A 112 -47.68 9.51 16.75
CA LEU A 112 -46.88 9.80 17.95
C LEU A 112 -47.50 10.92 18.79
N SER A 113 -47.44 10.78 20.11
CA SER A 113 -47.81 11.87 21.01
C SER A 113 -46.82 13.05 20.93
N PRO A 114 -47.24 14.27 21.31
CA PRO A 114 -46.35 15.42 21.40
C PRO A 114 -45.14 15.24 22.34
N SER A 115 -45.16 14.21 23.20
CA SER A 115 -44.10 13.91 24.17
C SER A 115 -43.12 12.82 23.71
N ALA A 116 -43.34 12.22 22.53
CA ALA A 116 -42.48 11.18 21.99
C ALA A 116 -41.03 11.65 21.78
N LYS A 117 -40.08 10.75 22.00
CA LYS A 117 -38.63 11.02 21.92
C LYS A 117 -37.92 9.93 21.14
N GLY A 118 -37.02 10.34 20.25
CA GLY A 118 -36.14 9.44 19.51
C GLY A 118 -34.70 9.49 20.01
N SER A 119 -33.96 8.39 19.82
CA SER A 119 -32.50 8.36 20.02
C SER A 119 -31.85 7.39 19.04
N ILE A 120 -30.61 7.70 18.66
CA ILE A 120 -29.75 6.83 17.85
C ILE A 120 -28.52 6.48 18.70
N ARG A 121 -28.14 5.19 18.74
CA ARG A 121 -26.97 4.73 19.48
C ARG A 121 -26.16 3.71 18.69
N VAL A 122 -24.84 3.81 18.78
CA VAL A 122 -23.95 2.70 18.45
C VAL A 122 -23.90 1.80 19.68
N THR A 123 -24.40 0.57 19.56
CA THR A 123 -24.69 -0.29 20.72
C THR A 123 -23.45 -0.96 21.32
N ASP A 124 -22.44 -1.26 20.50
CA ASP A 124 -21.16 -1.78 20.97
C ASP A 124 -20.25 -0.62 21.42
N ARG A 125 -19.59 -0.78 22.58
CA ARG A 125 -18.77 0.27 23.19
C ARG A 125 -17.51 0.57 22.39
N ALA A 126 -16.84 -0.45 21.86
CA ALA A 126 -15.63 -0.25 21.07
C ALA A 126 -15.96 0.42 19.74
N ALA A 127 -17.04 -0.01 19.09
CA ALA A 127 -17.57 0.62 17.88
C ALA A 127 -18.05 2.05 18.12
N ALA A 128 -18.65 2.36 19.27
CA ALA A 128 -19.13 3.70 19.60
C ALA A 128 -18.00 4.75 19.66
N ALA A 129 -16.77 4.33 20.01
CA ALA A 129 -15.60 5.20 19.95
C ALA A 129 -15.05 5.38 18.53
N LYS A 130 -15.46 4.52 17.58
CA LYS A 130 -14.89 4.45 16.23
C LYS A 130 -15.88 4.86 15.13
N VAL A 131 -17.16 4.98 15.44
CA VAL A 131 -18.23 5.29 14.47
C VAL A 131 -18.91 6.59 14.87
N ARG A 132 -19.14 7.48 13.89
CA ARG A 132 -19.88 8.72 14.09
C ARG A 132 -21.19 8.66 13.33
N VAL A 133 -22.25 9.14 13.96
CA VAL A 133 -23.55 9.36 13.30
C VAL A 133 -23.85 10.85 13.29
N PHE A 134 -24.34 11.33 12.15
CA PHE A 134 -24.74 12.70 11.93
C PHE A 134 -26.19 12.76 11.46
N THR A 135 -26.91 13.79 11.85
CA THR A 135 -28.24 14.12 11.33
C THR A 135 -28.15 15.34 10.42
N LYS A 136 -28.91 15.33 9.34
CA LYS A 136 -28.94 16.44 8.39
C LYS A 136 -30.00 17.47 8.80
N LYS A 137 -29.59 18.73 8.98
CA LYS A 137 -30.49 19.87 9.20
C LYS A 137 -30.19 20.96 8.17
N GLY A 138 -31.07 21.09 7.18
CA GLY A 138 -30.81 21.90 5.99
C GLY A 138 -29.57 21.40 5.26
N ASN A 139 -28.57 22.25 5.10
CA ASN A 139 -27.30 21.91 4.44
C ASN A 139 -26.19 21.50 5.42
N LYS A 140 -26.48 21.35 6.72
CA LYS A 140 -25.49 21.04 7.76
C LYS A 140 -25.66 19.62 8.28
N TRP A 141 -24.53 18.98 8.57
CA TRP A 141 -24.46 17.70 9.29
C TRP A 141 -24.11 17.98 10.75
N ILE A 142 -24.97 17.52 11.66
CA ILE A 142 -24.83 17.73 13.11
C ILE A 142 -24.57 16.39 13.76
N TYR A 143 -23.53 16.31 14.59
CA TYR A 143 -23.19 15.08 15.30
C TYR A 143 -24.30 14.65 16.25
N VAL A 144 -24.57 13.35 16.28
CA VAL A 144 -25.56 12.70 17.13
C VAL A 144 -24.82 11.96 18.23
N SER A 145 -24.66 12.63 19.38
CA SER A 145 -24.08 12.01 20.58
C SER A 145 -25.02 10.94 21.15
N GLY A 146 -24.50 10.05 22.01
CA GLY A 146 -25.29 8.95 22.58
C GLY A 146 -26.46 9.38 23.50
N ASP A 147 -26.44 10.63 23.95
CA ASP A 147 -27.46 11.32 24.72
C ASP A 147 -28.31 12.29 23.88
N TYR A 148 -28.07 12.40 22.57
CA TYR A 148 -28.88 13.22 21.67
C TYR A 148 -30.32 12.72 21.62
N VAL A 149 -31.27 13.62 21.86
CA VAL A 149 -32.70 13.33 21.84
C VAL A 149 -33.35 14.04 20.66
N PHE A 150 -33.94 13.26 19.76
CA PHE A 150 -34.78 13.76 18.67
C PHE A 150 -36.18 14.05 19.17
N THR A 151 -36.74 15.18 18.73
CA THR A 151 -38.12 15.60 19.03
C THR A 151 -39.13 14.79 18.22
N THR A 152 -40.40 14.75 18.67
CA THR A 152 -41.52 14.14 17.92
C THR A 152 -41.57 14.62 16.47
N LYS A 153 -41.36 15.91 16.23
CA LYS A 153 -41.43 16.50 14.87
C LYS A 153 -40.36 15.92 13.94
N GLU A 154 -39.16 15.69 14.45
CA GLU A 154 -38.05 15.13 13.68
C GLU A 154 -38.30 13.66 13.36
N ILE A 155 -38.68 12.84 14.35
CA ILE A 155 -38.88 11.40 14.14
C ILE A 155 -40.15 11.07 13.34
N SER A 156 -41.21 11.89 13.46
CA SER A 156 -42.44 11.70 12.68
C SER A 156 -42.23 11.89 11.18
N SER A 157 -41.29 12.75 10.79
CA SER A 157 -40.95 13.03 9.38
C SER A 157 -39.97 12.01 8.78
N GLY A 158 -39.35 11.18 9.62
CA GLY A 158 -38.18 10.37 9.24
C GLY A 158 -36.88 11.17 9.28
N LEU A 159 -35.81 10.57 9.77
CA LEU A 159 -34.49 11.18 9.91
C LEU A 159 -33.64 10.90 8.66
N GLU A 160 -33.00 11.94 8.12
CA GLU A 160 -31.87 11.78 7.19
C GLU A 160 -30.58 11.80 8.00
N LEU A 161 -29.85 10.68 7.97
CA LEU A 161 -28.67 10.44 8.76
C LEU A 161 -27.48 10.11 7.83
N GLY A 162 -26.27 10.39 8.33
CA GLY A 162 -25.01 10.03 7.69
C GLY A 162 -24.09 9.38 8.70
N ILE A 163 -23.35 8.36 8.26
CA ILE A 163 -22.43 7.60 9.11
C ILE A 163 -21.04 7.50 8.49
N ASP A 164 -20.00 7.65 9.31
CA ASP A 164 -18.62 7.34 8.93
C ASP A 164 -17.84 6.73 10.09
N ALA A 165 -16.62 6.29 9.81
CA ALA A 165 -15.71 5.73 10.80
C ALA A 165 -14.47 6.62 11.03
N ARG A 166 -13.95 6.58 12.25
CA ARG A 166 -12.72 7.27 12.68
C ARG A 166 -11.44 6.51 12.37
N ASP A 167 -11.57 5.23 12.06
CA ASP A 167 -10.45 4.30 11.94
C ASP A 167 -10.81 3.20 10.95
N VAL A 168 -9.81 2.43 10.56
CA VAL A 168 -9.94 1.25 9.71
C VAL A 168 -10.06 -0.01 10.57
N ARG A 169 -10.16 -1.18 9.94
CA ARG A 169 -10.09 -2.47 10.65
C ARG A 169 -8.68 -2.66 11.20
N ARG A 170 -8.57 -3.03 12.48
CA ARG A 170 -7.28 -3.21 13.16
C ARG A 170 -7.11 -4.63 13.71
N PRO A 171 -5.91 -5.24 13.61
CA PRO A 171 -5.65 -6.52 14.25
C PRO A 171 -5.78 -6.38 15.77
N LYS A 172 -6.44 -7.34 16.42
CA LYS A 172 -6.66 -7.38 17.88
C LYS A 172 -7.35 -6.12 18.45
N GLY A 173 -7.97 -5.31 17.58
CA GLY A 173 -8.68 -4.08 17.91
C GLY A 173 -10.13 -4.12 17.43
N TRP A 174 -10.59 -3.04 16.81
CA TRP A 174 -11.91 -3.00 16.20
C TRP A 174 -11.88 -3.66 14.81
N ASP A 175 -12.71 -4.68 14.61
CA ASP A 175 -12.85 -5.45 13.36
C ASP A 175 -13.70 -4.74 12.29
N GLY A 176 -14.14 -3.52 12.61
CA GLY A 176 -14.94 -2.68 11.74
C GLY A 176 -16.45 -2.80 11.95
N ASN A 177 -16.95 -3.75 12.74
CA ASN A 177 -18.39 -3.96 12.89
C ASN A 177 -19.03 -2.95 13.84
N ALA A 178 -20.22 -2.48 13.49
CA ALA A 178 -21.03 -1.64 14.36
C ALA A 178 -22.53 -1.92 14.17
N LYS A 179 -23.31 -1.70 15.24
CA LYS A 179 -24.77 -1.81 15.21
C LYS A 179 -25.39 -0.48 15.63
N ILE A 180 -26.14 0.11 14.72
CA ILE A 180 -26.82 1.41 14.89
C ILE A 180 -28.26 1.14 15.27
N GLN A 181 -28.61 1.45 16.51
CA GLN A 181 -29.94 1.24 17.06
C GLN A 181 -30.71 2.56 17.07
N PHE A 182 -31.90 2.55 16.47
CA PHE A 182 -32.89 3.60 16.58
C PHE A 182 -33.94 3.19 17.61
N THR A 183 -34.19 4.06 18.59
CA THR A 183 -35.17 3.85 19.65
C THR A 183 -36.14 5.02 19.69
N VAL A 184 -37.45 4.73 19.74
CA VAL A 184 -38.48 5.72 20.05
C VAL A 184 -39.21 5.31 21.33
N THR A 185 -39.39 6.28 22.22
CA THR A 185 -40.21 6.15 23.43
C THR A 185 -41.37 7.13 23.34
N ASP A 186 -42.59 6.64 23.53
CA ASP A 186 -43.82 7.44 23.58
C ASP A 186 -44.66 7.01 24.79
N GLY A 187 -44.69 7.85 25.82
CA GLY A 187 -45.25 7.49 27.13
C GLY A 187 -44.54 6.25 27.73
N LYS A 188 -45.30 5.16 27.93
CA LYS A 188 -44.79 3.88 28.43
C LYS A 188 -44.32 2.94 27.32
N THR A 189 -44.62 3.25 26.07
CA THR A 189 -44.30 2.40 24.92
C THR A 189 -42.91 2.72 24.42
N LYS A 190 -42.13 1.68 24.13
CA LYS A 190 -40.78 1.80 23.57
C LYS A 190 -40.63 0.81 22.42
N ALA A 191 -40.10 1.29 21.30
CA ALA A 191 -39.81 0.48 20.13
C ALA A 191 -38.38 0.73 19.68
N THR A 192 -37.73 -0.33 19.19
CA THR A 192 -36.34 -0.28 18.73
C THR A 192 -36.17 -1.03 17.43
N ASP A 193 -35.29 -0.52 16.57
CA ASP A 193 -34.85 -1.21 15.37
C ASP A 193 -33.35 -0.98 15.17
N THR A 194 -32.68 -1.84 14.41
CA THR A 194 -31.21 -1.84 14.32
C THR A 194 -30.73 -2.21 12.92
N VAL A 195 -29.69 -1.51 12.46
CA VAL A 195 -28.92 -1.88 11.26
C VAL A 195 -27.50 -2.23 11.67
N ALA A 196 -26.91 -3.25 11.03
CA ALA A 196 -25.51 -3.56 11.11
C ALA A 196 -24.76 -2.91 9.95
N VAL A 197 -23.62 -2.31 10.27
CA VAL A 197 -22.70 -1.72 9.30
C VAL A 197 -21.30 -2.24 9.56
N ARG A 198 -20.44 -2.18 8.54
CA ARG A 198 -19.02 -2.47 8.71
C ARG A 198 -18.17 -1.46 7.97
N VAL A 199 -17.07 -1.01 8.57
CA VAL A 199 -16.11 -0.17 7.85
C VAL A 199 -15.53 -0.94 6.66
N ALA A 200 -15.47 -0.28 5.51
CA ALA A 200 -14.85 -0.82 4.31
C ALA A 200 -13.38 -1.17 4.60
N PRO A 201 -12.88 -2.30 4.07
CA PRO A 201 -11.48 -2.67 4.24
C PRO A 201 -10.56 -1.69 3.51
N VAL A 202 -9.31 -1.61 3.95
CA VAL A 202 -8.25 -1.00 3.14
C VAL A 202 -7.73 -2.04 2.17
N LEU A 203 -7.69 -1.71 0.89
CA LEU A 203 -7.19 -2.56 -0.19
C LEU A 203 -5.95 -1.95 -0.80
N THR A 204 -4.91 -2.74 -1.07
CA THR A 204 -3.75 -2.34 -1.86
C THR A 204 -4.08 -2.36 -3.35
N HIS A 205 -3.35 -1.57 -4.12
CA HIS A 205 -3.47 -1.58 -5.57
C HIS A 205 -2.79 -2.81 -6.19
N HIS A 206 -3.22 -3.21 -7.39
CA HIS A 206 -2.57 -4.27 -8.17
C HIS A 206 -2.22 -3.78 -9.58
N HIS A 207 -1.26 -4.42 -10.25
CA HIS A 207 -0.78 -3.97 -11.58
C HIS A 207 -1.81 -4.10 -12.71
N GLY A 208 -2.87 -4.88 -12.51
CA GLY A 208 -4.08 -4.84 -13.35
C GLY A 208 -4.93 -3.55 -13.24
N GLN A 209 -4.53 -2.57 -12.44
CA GLN A 209 -5.10 -1.23 -12.40
C GLN A 209 -4.17 -0.22 -13.07
N VAL A 210 -4.74 0.71 -13.84
CA VAL A 210 -3.97 1.70 -14.61
C VAL A 210 -3.23 2.65 -13.66
N ALA A 211 -1.91 2.78 -13.80
CA ALA A 211 -1.14 3.76 -13.05
C ALA A 211 -1.57 5.18 -13.40
N GLN A 212 -1.81 6.02 -12.38
CA GLN A 212 -2.31 7.39 -12.54
C GLN A 212 -1.32 8.47 -12.11
N ARG A 213 -0.36 8.12 -11.27
CA ARG A 213 0.73 8.97 -10.80
C ARG A 213 1.85 8.09 -10.28
N VAL A 214 3.08 8.50 -10.54
CA VAL A 214 4.28 7.89 -9.97
C VAL A 214 4.79 8.78 -8.83
N PHE A 215 5.46 8.18 -7.86
CA PHE A 215 6.13 8.85 -6.77
C PHE A 215 7.61 8.50 -6.83
N SER A 216 8.49 9.44 -6.47
CA SER A 216 9.90 9.16 -6.22
C SER A 216 10.42 10.18 -5.20
N THR A 217 11.65 10.05 -4.74
CA THR A 217 12.28 10.99 -3.82
C THR A 217 13.19 11.93 -4.61
N GLY A 218 12.93 13.22 -4.50
CA GLY A 218 13.69 14.25 -5.21
C GLY A 218 15.09 14.47 -4.62
N VAL A 219 15.79 15.44 -5.17
CA VAL A 219 17.05 15.94 -4.60
C VAL A 219 16.79 17.33 -4.01
N ASN A 220 17.11 17.52 -2.73
CA ASN A 220 16.89 18.78 -2.02
C ASN A 220 17.74 19.91 -2.61
N ASP A 221 18.97 19.59 -3.02
CA ASP A 221 19.86 20.47 -3.77
C ASP A 221 20.58 19.66 -4.88
N PRO A 222 20.26 19.92 -6.16
CA PRO A 222 20.81 19.19 -7.31
C PRO A 222 22.35 19.15 -7.38
N SER A 223 23.04 20.07 -6.71
CA SER A 223 24.51 20.11 -6.70
C SER A 223 25.15 19.06 -5.80
N PHE A 224 24.40 18.48 -4.85
CA PHE A 224 24.92 17.49 -3.90
C PHE A 224 24.74 16.04 -4.35
N ASP A 225 23.71 15.75 -5.16
CA ASP A 225 23.48 14.42 -5.72
C ASP A 225 23.10 14.47 -7.22
N PRO A 226 24.09 14.73 -8.09
CA PRO A 226 23.85 14.79 -9.54
C PRO A 226 23.39 13.44 -10.12
N VAL A 227 23.70 12.32 -9.47
CA VAL A 227 23.31 10.97 -9.91
C VAL A 227 21.81 10.76 -9.69
N GLN A 228 21.31 11.06 -8.49
CA GLN A 228 19.87 11.00 -8.23
C GLN A 228 19.10 12.04 -9.05
N GLN A 229 19.66 13.24 -9.23
CA GLN A 229 19.03 14.28 -10.06
C GLN A 229 18.83 13.79 -11.51
N GLN A 230 19.84 13.16 -12.10
CA GLN A 230 19.76 12.59 -13.45
C GLN A 230 18.68 11.49 -13.52
N TYR A 231 18.63 10.59 -12.55
CA TYR A 231 17.58 9.56 -12.45
C TYR A 231 16.18 10.18 -12.38
N ILE A 232 16.01 11.25 -11.58
CA ILE A 232 14.74 11.96 -11.44
C ILE A 232 14.31 12.65 -12.74
N ASP A 233 15.25 13.22 -13.49
CA ASP A 233 14.95 13.81 -14.79
C ASP A 233 14.58 12.74 -15.84
N ASP A 234 15.23 11.57 -15.78
CA ASP A 234 14.92 10.43 -16.66
C ASP A 234 13.54 9.85 -16.38
N ILE A 235 13.22 9.53 -15.11
CA ILE A 235 11.92 8.95 -14.76
C ILE A 235 10.77 9.91 -15.06
N LYS A 236 10.94 11.21 -14.83
CA LYS A 236 9.96 12.24 -15.21
C LYS A 236 9.62 12.17 -16.68
N ARG A 237 10.64 12.12 -17.55
CA ARG A 237 10.45 12.04 -19.00
C ARG A 237 9.79 10.72 -19.40
N ASN A 238 10.29 9.60 -18.88
CA ASN A 238 9.79 8.27 -19.24
C ASN A 238 8.32 8.09 -18.85
N VAL A 239 7.93 8.55 -17.64
CA VAL A 239 6.56 8.47 -17.16
C VAL A 239 5.63 9.42 -17.93
N ALA A 240 6.08 10.62 -18.27
CA ALA A 240 5.31 11.53 -19.13
C ALA A 240 5.10 10.93 -20.53
N ASN A 241 6.13 10.32 -21.13
CA ASN A 241 6.05 9.63 -22.42
C ASN A 241 5.11 8.41 -22.40
N ALA A 242 4.90 7.81 -21.23
CA ALA A 242 3.93 6.75 -21.04
C ALA A 242 2.47 7.24 -21.00
N GLY A 243 2.23 8.56 -21.00
CA GLY A 243 0.89 9.16 -21.08
C GLY A 243 0.27 9.53 -19.73
N ILE A 244 1.04 9.49 -18.64
CA ILE A 244 0.56 9.88 -17.31
C ILE A 244 0.56 11.43 -17.20
N LYS A 245 -0.63 12.01 -17.00
CA LYS A 245 -0.86 13.48 -17.03
C LYS A 245 -0.21 14.24 -15.86
N ASP A 246 -0.24 13.65 -14.66
CA ASP A 246 0.47 14.14 -13.48
C ASP A 246 1.62 13.15 -13.24
N PRO A 247 2.73 13.29 -13.99
CA PRO A 247 3.65 12.18 -14.21
C PRO A 247 4.31 11.75 -12.91
N ILE A 248 4.72 12.70 -12.06
CA ILE A 248 5.41 12.35 -10.83
C ILE A 248 5.13 13.33 -9.67
N PHE A 249 5.03 12.79 -8.47
CA PHE A 249 5.20 13.52 -7.22
C PHE A 249 6.59 13.23 -6.65
N LEU A 250 7.31 14.27 -6.22
CA LEU A 250 8.62 14.11 -5.59
C LEU A 250 8.52 14.45 -4.11
N PHE A 251 8.96 13.53 -3.25
CA PHE A 251 9.15 13.81 -1.84
C PHE A 251 10.43 14.61 -1.62
N ASP A 252 10.41 15.49 -0.62
CA ASP A 252 11.56 16.26 -0.14
C ASP A 252 12.11 15.60 1.13
N ASN A 253 12.71 14.42 0.96
CA ASN A 253 13.35 13.67 2.03
C ASN A 253 14.60 12.95 1.50
N GLN A 254 15.34 12.28 2.39
CA GLN A 254 16.64 11.66 2.07
C GLN A 254 16.55 10.14 1.84
N ASP A 255 15.34 9.58 1.82
CA ASP A 255 15.09 8.14 1.64
C ASP A 255 14.68 7.89 0.18
N ILE A 256 15.65 7.54 -0.64
CA ILE A 256 15.47 7.32 -2.09
C ILE A 256 14.59 6.11 -2.43
N TRP A 257 14.37 5.23 -1.45
CA TRP A 257 13.59 4.00 -1.56
C TRP A 257 12.09 4.30 -1.41
N THR A 258 11.53 5.05 -2.35
CA THR A 258 10.14 5.51 -2.28
C THR A 258 9.13 4.37 -2.17
N GLN A 259 9.43 3.20 -2.73
CA GLN A 259 8.58 2.01 -2.65
C GLN A 259 8.41 1.51 -1.23
N ASP A 260 9.41 1.72 -0.37
CA ASP A 260 9.52 0.98 0.88
C ASP A 260 8.86 1.64 2.09
N PHE A 261 8.63 2.95 2.04
CA PHE A 261 8.15 3.67 3.21
C PHE A 261 6.61 3.85 3.23
N PHE A 262 5.92 3.53 2.14
CA PHE A 262 4.46 3.48 2.08
C PHE A 262 3.95 2.62 0.91
N GLU A 263 2.71 2.14 1.03
CA GLU A 263 1.98 1.41 -0.01
C GLU A 263 0.65 2.14 -0.32
N PRO A 264 0.42 2.58 -1.58
CA PRO A 264 -0.85 3.15 -1.98
C PRO A 264 -2.01 2.13 -1.95
N GLY A 265 -3.06 2.45 -1.19
CA GLY A 265 -4.30 1.68 -1.15
C GLY A 265 -5.55 2.54 -1.25
N TYR A 266 -6.71 1.94 -1.00
CA TYR A 266 -8.01 2.60 -1.02
C TYR A 266 -9.07 1.87 -0.18
N SER A 267 -10.14 2.57 0.17
CA SER A 267 -11.38 1.99 0.67
C SER A 267 -12.55 2.48 -0.17
N SER A 268 -13.55 1.62 -0.35
CA SER A 268 -14.69 1.86 -1.23
C SER A 268 -16.01 1.47 -0.59
N MET A 269 -17.06 2.22 -0.88
CA MET A 269 -18.44 1.85 -0.59
C MET A 269 -19.35 2.14 -1.81
N PRO A 270 -20.49 1.45 -1.94
CA PRO A 270 -21.48 1.79 -2.96
C PRO A 270 -21.99 3.23 -2.82
N GLY A 271 -22.33 3.85 -3.94
CA GLY A 271 -22.95 5.16 -3.99
C GLY A 271 -23.98 5.23 -5.11
N PRO A 272 -24.88 6.22 -5.08
CA PRO A 272 -26.02 6.30 -6.00
C PRO A 272 -25.62 6.47 -7.48
N ASN A 273 -24.41 6.97 -7.73
CA ASN A 273 -23.86 7.23 -9.08
C ASN A 273 -22.59 6.40 -9.36
N GLY A 274 -22.37 5.33 -8.60
CA GLY A 274 -21.15 4.52 -8.62
C GLY A 274 -20.40 4.54 -7.28
N PRO A 275 -19.28 3.81 -7.19
CA PRO A 275 -18.50 3.69 -5.95
C PRO A 275 -18.00 5.04 -5.44
N ILE A 276 -18.03 5.21 -4.12
CA ILE A 276 -17.41 6.32 -3.41
C ILE A 276 -16.12 5.79 -2.79
N ASN A 277 -15.00 6.40 -3.17
CA ASN A 277 -13.66 5.93 -2.80
C ASN A 277 -12.90 6.99 -2.03
N ILE A 278 -12.17 6.55 -0.99
CA ILE A 278 -11.07 7.31 -0.39
C ILE A 278 -9.77 6.56 -0.67
N ARG A 279 -8.76 7.25 -1.20
CA ARG A 279 -7.42 6.66 -1.34
C ARG A 279 -6.73 6.69 0.03
N ILE A 280 -6.02 5.66 0.43
CA ILE A 280 -5.38 5.55 1.75
C ILE A 280 -3.93 5.14 1.56
N MET A 281 -2.99 5.97 2.01
CA MET A 281 -1.58 5.62 2.03
C MET A 281 -1.29 4.77 3.28
N ILE A 282 -0.81 3.55 3.08
CA ILE A 282 -0.46 2.62 4.16
C ILE A 282 1.02 2.83 4.45
N ARG A 283 1.36 3.48 5.55
CA ARG A 283 2.76 3.66 5.95
C ARG A 283 3.40 2.30 6.27
N SER A 284 4.65 2.10 5.87
CA SER A 284 5.46 0.96 6.34
C SER A 284 5.40 0.84 7.87
N VAL A 285 5.44 -0.39 8.38
CA VAL A 285 5.46 -0.65 9.83
C VAL A 285 6.76 -0.15 10.49
N GLN A 286 7.82 0.11 9.71
CA GLN A 286 9.14 0.50 10.25
C GLN A 286 9.09 1.89 10.90
N SER A 287 8.96 1.94 12.23
CA SER A 287 8.88 3.20 12.99
C SER A 287 10.16 4.04 12.89
N SER A 288 11.29 3.38 12.69
CA SER A 288 12.60 4.01 12.46
C SER A 288 12.70 4.73 11.11
N ARG A 289 11.88 4.34 10.13
CA ARG A 289 11.89 4.87 8.77
C ARG A 289 11.00 6.10 8.67
N ARG A 290 11.60 7.26 8.99
CA ARG A 290 10.89 8.54 9.15
C ARG A 290 10.18 9.02 7.89
N SER A 291 10.67 8.72 6.69
CA SER A 291 10.06 9.15 5.43
C SER A 291 8.63 8.62 5.23
N GLY A 292 8.27 7.51 5.88
CA GLY A 292 6.89 7.02 5.88
C GLY A 292 5.87 8.01 6.48
N ARG A 293 6.33 9.00 7.25
CA ARG A 293 5.49 10.08 7.76
C ARG A 293 4.96 10.97 6.63
N ASP A 294 5.63 11.06 5.49
CA ASP A 294 5.23 11.94 4.40
C ASP A 294 3.88 11.53 3.78
N ALA A 295 3.48 10.26 3.94
CA ALA A 295 2.11 9.82 3.67
C ALA A 295 1.05 10.68 4.42
N PHE A 296 1.34 11.13 5.64
CA PHE A 296 0.48 11.95 6.47
C PHE A 296 0.70 13.45 6.27
N HIS A 297 1.95 13.88 6.10
CA HIS A 297 2.33 15.30 6.04
C HIS A 297 2.13 15.89 4.64
N GLU A 298 2.51 15.13 3.61
CA GLU A 298 2.55 15.60 2.23
C GLU A 298 1.36 15.14 1.40
N LEU A 299 0.94 13.88 1.56
CA LEU A 299 -0.09 13.28 0.70
C LEU A 299 -1.51 13.43 1.24
N ARG A 300 -1.71 13.34 2.57
CA ARG A 300 -3.05 13.36 3.17
C ARG A 300 -3.78 14.68 2.93
N ASN A 301 -5.01 14.60 2.43
CA ASN A 301 -5.86 15.74 2.07
C ASN A 301 -7.35 15.33 2.07
N ASP A 302 -8.24 16.13 1.47
CA ASP A 302 -9.69 15.85 1.40
C ASP A 302 -10.06 14.62 0.53
N LYS A 303 -9.11 14.08 -0.24
CA LYS A 303 -9.27 12.91 -1.14
C LYS A 303 -8.40 11.72 -0.73
N VAL A 304 -7.37 11.94 0.06
CA VAL A 304 -6.35 10.96 0.45
C VAL A 304 -6.27 10.89 1.97
N GLY A 305 -6.53 9.71 2.53
CA GLY A 305 -6.25 9.35 3.91
C GLY A 305 -4.86 8.72 4.06
N ALA A 306 -4.45 8.49 5.30
CA ALA A 306 -3.24 7.75 5.63
C ALA A 306 -3.46 6.90 6.89
N VAL A 307 -2.79 5.76 6.96
CA VAL A 307 -2.87 4.82 8.09
C VAL A 307 -1.47 4.28 8.42
N GLN A 308 -1.24 3.97 9.70
CA GLN A 308 0.02 3.37 10.16
C GLN A 308 -0.22 2.19 11.08
N HIS A 309 0.71 1.23 11.09
CA HIS A 309 0.78 0.13 12.05
C HIS A 309 2.24 0.00 12.55
N PRO A 310 2.72 0.97 13.34
CA PRO A 310 4.14 1.09 13.67
C PRO A 310 4.63 -0.10 14.51
N GLY A 311 5.81 -0.58 14.18
CA GLY A 311 6.56 -1.62 14.87
C GLY A 311 8.07 -1.42 14.72
N ASP A 312 8.82 -2.26 15.41
CA ASP A 312 10.28 -2.38 15.26
C ASP A 312 10.56 -3.43 14.19
N GLY A 313 10.46 -3.00 12.93
CA GLY A 313 10.63 -3.84 11.74
C GLY A 313 12.02 -3.71 11.12
N ASP A 314 12.40 -4.70 10.33
CA ASP A 314 13.65 -4.77 9.56
C ASP A 314 13.38 -4.69 8.05
N THR A 315 14.33 -5.09 7.19
CA THR A 315 14.18 -4.96 5.73
C THR A 315 12.94 -5.67 5.17
N ILE A 316 12.51 -6.83 5.68
CA ILE A 316 11.31 -7.52 5.15
C ILE A 316 9.99 -6.83 5.53
N ASP A 317 10.06 -5.82 6.41
CA ASP A 317 8.94 -4.98 6.82
C ASP A 317 8.75 -3.73 5.93
N SER A 318 9.66 -3.49 4.97
CA SER A 318 9.52 -2.49 3.91
C SER A 318 8.38 -2.83 2.94
N THR A 319 7.75 -1.81 2.35
CA THR A 319 6.64 -2.02 1.40
C THR A 319 7.06 -2.45 -0.02
N GLY A 320 8.35 -2.44 -0.39
CA GLY A 320 8.85 -3.20 -1.54
C GLY A 320 8.64 -4.71 -1.41
N ASN A 321 8.50 -5.19 -0.17
CA ASN A 321 8.10 -6.55 0.13
C ASN A 321 6.57 -6.74 0.23
N LEU A 322 5.76 -5.78 -0.21
CA LEU A 322 4.30 -5.85 -0.24
C LEU A 322 3.78 -5.65 -1.66
N GLU A 323 3.38 -6.74 -2.31
CA GLU A 323 2.81 -6.71 -3.66
C GLU A 323 1.39 -7.28 -3.68
N THR A 324 0.67 -7.12 -4.80
CA THR A 324 -0.71 -7.63 -4.92
C THR A 324 -0.92 -8.42 -6.20
N ILE A 325 -1.29 -9.69 -6.04
CA ILE A 325 -1.75 -10.55 -7.14
C ILE A 325 -3.05 -9.95 -7.71
N PRO A 326 -3.16 -9.69 -9.02
CA PRO A 326 -4.40 -9.16 -9.61
C PRO A 326 -5.58 -10.13 -9.45
N PRO A 327 -6.84 -9.71 -9.68
CA PRO A 327 -8.04 -10.51 -9.44
C PRO A 327 -8.05 -11.88 -10.13
N TYR A 328 -8.57 -12.91 -9.46
CA TYR A 328 -8.70 -14.25 -10.02
C TYR A 328 -9.76 -15.10 -9.30
N LYS A 329 -10.07 -16.26 -9.89
CA LYS A 329 -10.85 -17.33 -9.27
C LYS A 329 -10.06 -18.63 -9.35
N HIS A 330 -10.07 -19.40 -8.27
CA HIS A 330 -9.39 -20.69 -8.24
C HIS A 330 -10.02 -21.62 -7.20
N ASN A 331 -10.18 -22.91 -7.52
CA ASN A 331 -10.73 -23.95 -6.64
C ASN A 331 -12.02 -23.54 -5.90
N GLY A 332 -12.98 -22.98 -6.63
CA GLY A 332 -14.28 -22.53 -6.07
C GLY A 332 -14.20 -21.26 -5.21
N LYS A 333 -13.01 -20.67 -5.01
CA LYS A 333 -12.82 -19.39 -4.33
C LYS A 333 -12.69 -18.26 -5.34
N SER A 334 -13.19 -17.08 -4.96
CA SER A 334 -13.14 -15.87 -5.78
C SER A 334 -12.42 -14.76 -5.02
N PHE A 335 -11.41 -14.16 -5.65
CA PHE A 335 -10.62 -13.06 -5.13
C PHE A 335 -10.79 -11.85 -6.06
N PRO A 336 -11.94 -11.15 -6.01
CA PRO A 336 -12.26 -10.09 -6.96
C PRO A 336 -11.37 -8.85 -6.84
N GLN A 337 -10.67 -8.70 -5.71
CA GLN A 337 -9.68 -7.64 -5.47
C GLN A 337 -8.25 -8.19 -5.38
N GLY A 338 -8.04 -9.44 -5.77
CA GLY A 338 -6.75 -10.10 -5.65
C GLY A 338 -6.40 -10.52 -4.22
N ARG A 339 -5.12 -10.83 -4.00
CA ARG A 339 -4.54 -11.14 -2.69
C ARG A 339 -3.18 -10.46 -2.58
N THR A 340 -2.83 -9.99 -1.39
CA THR A 340 -1.48 -9.47 -1.15
C THR A 340 -0.48 -10.62 -1.11
N ILE A 341 0.77 -10.35 -1.47
CA ILE A 341 1.91 -11.22 -1.22
C ILE A 341 2.97 -10.46 -0.42
N MET A 342 3.64 -11.18 0.48
CA MET A 342 4.85 -10.67 1.14
C MET A 342 5.86 -11.79 1.32
N GLY A 343 7.15 -11.44 1.28
CA GLY A 343 8.27 -12.33 1.52
C GLY A 343 8.54 -12.53 3.01
N ALA A 344 8.80 -13.77 3.41
CA ALA A 344 9.24 -14.13 4.75
C ALA A 344 10.69 -14.59 4.72
N TRP A 345 11.37 -14.33 5.84
CA TRP A 345 12.70 -14.85 6.11
C TRP A 345 12.63 -16.01 7.10
N ASP A 346 13.01 -17.22 6.65
CA ASP A 346 13.02 -18.44 7.45
C ASP A 346 11.69 -18.68 8.21
N GLY A 347 10.57 -18.44 7.52
CA GLY A 347 9.22 -18.57 8.06
C GLY A 347 8.74 -17.39 8.93
N ARG A 348 9.59 -16.40 9.19
CA ARG A 348 9.22 -15.16 9.88
C ARG A 348 8.48 -14.22 8.91
N ALA A 349 7.18 -14.09 9.10
CA ALA A 349 6.35 -13.18 8.34
C ALA A 349 6.62 -11.70 8.73
N PRO A 350 6.47 -10.75 7.79
CA PRO A 350 6.45 -9.32 8.08
C PRO A 350 5.31 -8.92 9.04
N LEU A 351 5.50 -7.86 9.83
CA LEU A 351 4.52 -7.36 10.79
C LEU A 351 3.26 -6.81 10.13
N MET A 352 3.39 -6.28 8.91
CA MET A 352 2.27 -5.75 8.15
C MET A 352 1.19 -6.81 7.90
N VAL A 353 1.56 -8.10 7.92
CA VAL A 353 0.64 -9.23 7.65
C VAL A 353 -0.56 -9.24 8.61
N ASP A 354 -0.38 -8.89 9.88
CA ASP A 354 -1.50 -8.83 10.84
C ASP A 354 -2.51 -7.74 10.45
N PHE A 355 -2.03 -6.57 10.01
CA PHE A 355 -2.89 -5.49 9.51
C PHE A 355 -3.63 -5.90 8.23
N LEU A 356 -2.94 -6.53 7.27
CA LEU A 356 -3.54 -6.99 6.01
C LEU A 356 -4.59 -8.08 6.25
N LYS A 357 -4.32 -9.04 7.14
CA LYS A 357 -5.30 -10.07 7.54
C LYS A 357 -6.56 -9.47 8.16
N ALA A 358 -6.44 -8.40 8.94
CA ALA A 358 -7.59 -7.70 9.51
C ALA A 358 -8.51 -7.07 8.43
N GLN A 359 -8.03 -6.91 7.19
CA GLN A 359 -8.84 -6.42 6.07
C GLN A 359 -9.68 -7.52 5.41
N GLU A 360 -9.31 -8.79 5.60
CA GLU A 360 -9.98 -10.03 5.14
C GLU A 360 -10.08 -10.24 3.62
N VAL A 361 -10.16 -9.18 2.81
CA VAL A 361 -10.50 -9.26 1.38
C VAL A 361 -9.32 -9.66 0.51
N GLN A 362 -8.13 -9.13 0.79
CA GLN A 362 -6.88 -9.46 0.09
C GLN A 362 -5.96 -10.32 0.97
N ASP A 363 -6.53 -11.40 1.53
CA ASP A 363 -5.85 -12.31 2.46
C ASP A 363 -4.40 -12.63 2.00
N PRO A 364 -3.37 -12.32 2.81
CA PRO A 364 -1.99 -12.41 2.37
C PRO A 364 -1.50 -13.82 2.06
N LEU A 365 -0.71 -13.94 1.00
CA LEU A 365 0.12 -15.10 0.68
C LEU A 365 1.57 -14.83 1.04
N ILE A 366 2.19 -15.77 1.77
CA ILE A 366 3.58 -15.63 2.20
C ILE A 366 4.48 -16.43 1.26
N LEU A 367 5.48 -15.75 0.72
CA LEU A 367 6.53 -16.29 -0.14
C LEU A 367 7.85 -16.42 0.64
N ASP A 368 8.78 -17.25 0.15
CA ASP A 368 10.13 -17.37 0.71
C ASP A 368 11.08 -16.40 0.01
N THR A 369 11.54 -15.39 0.74
CA THR A 369 12.55 -14.43 0.28
C THR A 369 13.84 -14.51 1.09
N SER A 370 14.03 -15.57 1.90
CA SER A 370 15.22 -15.71 2.76
C SER A 370 16.54 -15.83 1.99
N TRP A 371 16.46 -16.18 0.71
CA TRP A 371 17.60 -16.30 -0.20
C TRP A 371 18.08 -14.95 -0.78
N LEU A 372 17.28 -13.89 -0.69
CA LEU A 372 17.62 -12.54 -1.15
C LEU A 372 18.19 -11.72 0.01
N TYR A 373 19.23 -10.94 -0.25
CA TYR A 373 19.90 -10.12 0.78
C TYR A 373 19.00 -9.02 1.32
N VAL A 374 18.22 -8.38 0.44
CA VAL A 374 17.24 -7.37 0.81
C VAL A 374 15.95 -8.03 1.28
N GLY A 375 15.51 -9.09 0.59
CA GLY A 375 14.47 -9.98 1.07
C GLY A 375 13.06 -9.62 0.59
N HIS A 376 12.94 -8.92 -0.53
CA HIS A 376 11.68 -8.42 -1.06
C HIS A 376 11.16 -9.27 -2.22
N VAL A 377 9.84 -9.28 -2.41
CA VAL A 377 9.21 -10.05 -3.51
C VAL A 377 9.39 -9.38 -4.88
N ASP A 378 9.49 -8.05 -4.92
CA ASP A 378 9.66 -7.27 -6.15
C ASP A 378 11.03 -7.48 -6.82
N GLU A 379 12.03 -7.99 -6.09
CA GLU A 379 13.36 -8.32 -6.60
C GLU A 379 13.36 -9.49 -7.62
N PHE A 380 12.34 -10.36 -7.62
CA PHE A 380 12.35 -11.55 -8.47
C PHE A 380 11.08 -11.80 -9.26
N LEU A 381 9.97 -11.09 -8.99
CA LEU A 381 8.74 -11.23 -9.76
C LEU A 381 8.00 -9.90 -9.95
N GLN A 382 7.16 -9.85 -10.98
CA GLN A 382 6.30 -8.71 -11.30
C GLN A 382 5.00 -9.22 -11.94
N PHE A 383 3.85 -8.68 -11.53
CA PHE A 383 2.57 -8.95 -12.21
C PHE A 383 2.31 -7.93 -13.31
N LEU A 384 1.83 -8.37 -14.46
CA LEU A 384 1.47 -7.50 -15.60
C LEU A 384 0.04 -7.80 -16.07
N PRO A 385 -0.76 -6.78 -16.45
CA PRO A 385 -2.04 -7.00 -17.10
C PRO A 385 -1.84 -7.70 -18.44
N ALA A 386 -2.75 -8.60 -18.83
CA ALA A 386 -2.63 -9.34 -20.09
C ALA A 386 -4.00 -9.57 -20.74
N TYR A 387 -4.03 -9.55 -22.07
CA TYR A 387 -5.22 -9.90 -22.85
C TYR A 387 -5.34 -11.43 -22.98
N ASN A 388 -5.55 -12.10 -21.84
CA ASN A 388 -5.81 -13.54 -21.75
C ASN A 388 -7.02 -13.80 -20.85
N GLU A 389 -7.48 -15.05 -20.74
CA GLU A 389 -8.64 -15.42 -19.91
C GLU A 389 -8.49 -15.03 -18.43
N ARG A 390 -7.25 -14.96 -17.94
CA ARG A 390 -6.91 -14.59 -16.55
C ARG A 390 -6.86 -13.08 -16.33
N GLY A 391 -6.58 -12.30 -17.37
CA GLY A 391 -6.38 -10.86 -17.32
C GLY A 391 -4.97 -10.43 -16.88
N TRP A 392 -4.06 -11.36 -16.58
CA TRP A 392 -2.71 -11.06 -16.11
C TRP A 392 -1.72 -12.22 -16.29
N ILE A 393 -0.43 -11.90 -16.23
CA ILE A 393 0.72 -12.82 -16.29
C ILE A 393 1.74 -12.49 -15.19
N ILE A 394 2.74 -13.35 -15.03
CA ILE A 394 3.90 -13.14 -14.15
C ILE A 394 5.17 -13.02 -15.00
N MET A 395 5.91 -11.94 -14.79
CA MET A 395 7.32 -11.85 -15.17
C MET A 395 8.14 -12.33 -13.97
N VAL A 396 9.10 -13.23 -14.18
CA VAL A 396 9.92 -13.79 -13.10
C VAL A 396 11.38 -13.89 -13.50
N ALA A 397 12.29 -13.62 -12.58
CA ALA A 397 13.72 -13.78 -12.77
C ALA A 397 14.09 -15.23 -13.16
N ASP A 398 15.03 -15.38 -14.08
CA ASP A 398 15.57 -16.66 -14.54
C ASP A 398 17.11 -16.63 -14.51
N PRO A 399 17.70 -17.09 -13.39
CA PRO A 399 19.14 -17.16 -13.21
C PRO A 399 19.83 -18.08 -14.22
N LEU A 400 19.19 -19.19 -14.59
CA LEU A 400 19.78 -20.19 -15.48
C LEU A 400 19.82 -19.69 -16.93
N LYS A 401 18.77 -19.00 -17.39
CA LYS A 401 18.76 -18.34 -18.70
C LYS A 401 19.84 -17.27 -18.79
N GLY A 402 20.04 -16.49 -17.72
CA GLY A 402 21.12 -15.51 -17.67
C GLY A 402 22.53 -16.15 -17.69
N LEU A 403 22.73 -17.26 -16.96
CA LEU A 403 23.98 -18.04 -17.03
C LEU A 403 24.24 -18.60 -18.42
N ASP A 404 23.20 -19.14 -19.07
CA ASP A 404 23.28 -19.70 -20.41
C ASP A 404 23.70 -18.65 -21.46
N LEU A 405 23.17 -17.42 -21.38
CA LEU A 405 23.60 -16.30 -22.23
C LEU A 405 25.12 -16.05 -22.13
N LEU A 406 25.65 -16.00 -20.90
CA LEU A 406 27.09 -15.80 -20.67
C LEU A 406 27.93 -16.98 -21.18
N LYS A 407 27.50 -18.23 -20.91
CA LYS A 407 28.20 -19.44 -21.39
C LYS A 407 28.23 -19.50 -22.92
N LYS A 408 27.10 -19.21 -23.58
CA LYS A 408 27.01 -19.17 -25.05
C LYS A 408 27.91 -18.09 -25.64
N ALA A 409 27.88 -16.87 -25.10
CA ALA A 409 28.74 -15.79 -25.52
C ALA A 409 30.24 -16.15 -25.38
N SER A 410 30.63 -16.70 -24.24
CA SER A 410 32.01 -17.15 -24.00
C SER A 410 32.44 -18.23 -25.00
N LYS A 411 31.60 -19.26 -25.21
CA LYS A 411 31.85 -20.34 -26.17
C LYS A 411 31.95 -19.86 -27.62
N ALA A 412 31.24 -18.80 -27.97
CA ALA A 412 31.29 -18.14 -29.28
C ALA A 412 32.54 -17.26 -29.49
N GLY A 413 33.49 -17.25 -28.54
CA GLY A 413 34.74 -16.49 -28.64
C GLY A 413 34.67 -15.08 -28.05
N HIS A 414 33.56 -14.71 -27.40
CA HIS A 414 33.39 -13.39 -26.79
C HIS A 414 33.79 -13.35 -25.30
N GLY A 415 34.53 -14.34 -24.80
CA GLY A 415 34.93 -14.43 -23.39
C GLY A 415 35.68 -13.21 -22.84
N SER A 416 36.42 -12.48 -23.69
CA SER A 416 37.18 -11.27 -23.33
C SER A 416 36.34 -9.98 -23.36
N VAL A 417 35.08 -10.03 -23.76
CA VAL A 417 34.18 -8.87 -23.72
C VAL A 417 33.88 -8.51 -22.26
N LYS A 418 33.83 -7.21 -21.95
CA LYS A 418 33.46 -6.73 -20.61
C LYS A 418 32.05 -7.18 -20.23
N ALA A 419 31.89 -7.63 -18.99
CA ALA A 419 30.60 -8.06 -18.44
C ALA A 419 29.64 -6.87 -18.25
N VAL A 420 30.17 -5.68 -17.98
CA VAL A 420 29.41 -4.43 -17.86
C VAL A 420 29.74 -3.51 -19.04
N SER A 421 28.71 -3.13 -19.80
CA SER A 421 28.85 -2.22 -20.95
C SER A 421 28.68 -0.74 -20.61
N ARG A 422 28.18 -0.44 -19.40
CA ARG A 422 27.99 0.93 -18.92
C ARG A 422 29.31 1.71 -18.97
N SER A 423 29.22 2.99 -19.28
CA SER A 423 30.34 3.92 -19.24
C SER A 423 30.05 5.03 -18.22
N LEU A 424 31.08 5.49 -17.52
CA LEU A 424 30.93 6.59 -16.56
C LEU A 424 30.65 7.91 -17.27
N GLN A 425 29.64 8.64 -16.79
CA GLN A 425 29.34 10.00 -17.19
C GLN A 425 30.37 11.00 -16.63
N VAL A 426 30.33 12.25 -17.08
CA VAL A 426 31.31 13.29 -16.65
C VAL A 426 31.23 13.52 -15.14
N GLU A 427 30.03 13.70 -14.59
CA GLU A 427 29.85 13.94 -13.16
C GLU A 427 30.25 12.72 -12.32
N GLU A 428 29.91 11.52 -12.78
CA GLU A 428 30.29 10.26 -12.11
C GLU A 428 31.82 10.08 -12.03
N LYS A 429 32.55 10.51 -13.08
CA LYS A 429 34.02 10.53 -13.06
C LYS A 429 34.56 11.54 -12.06
N LYS A 430 33.94 12.73 -11.93
CA LYS A 430 34.33 13.73 -10.93
C LYS A 430 34.06 13.26 -9.50
N GLN A 431 33.04 12.43 -9.32
CA GLN A 431 32.73 11.74 -8.06
C GLN A 431 33.58 10.48 -7.82
N GLU A 432 34.55 10.20 -8.70
CA GLU A 432 35.42 9.02 -8.63
C GLU A 432 34.66 7.68 -8.56
N LEU A 433 33.43 7.65 -9.10
CA LEU A 433 32.64 6.42 -9.17
C LEU A 433 33.30 5.42 -10.11
N CYS A 434 32.98 4.15 -9.90
CA CYS A 434 33.66 3.05 -10.58
C CYS A 434 32.67 1.97 -11.02
N LEU A 435 33.07 1.22 -12.06
CA LEU A 435 32.32 0.10 -12.61
C LEU A 435 33.15 -1.19 -12.51
N PRO A 436 32.50 -2.35 -12.32
CA PRO A 436 33.15 -3.66 -12.47
C PRO A 436 33.87 -3.76 -13.83
N ARG A 437 35.06 -4.36 -13.84
CA ARG A 437 35.92 -4.48 -15.05
C ARG A 437 36.00 -5.90 -15.61
N GLN A 438 35.37 -6.85 -14.93
CA GLN A 438 35.42 -8.27 -15.24
C GLN A 438 34.87 -8.50 -16.64
N THR A 439 35.50 -9.42 -17.36
CA THR A 439 35.04 -9.96 -18.65
C THR A 439 33.99 -11.05 -18.44
N ILE A 440 33.30 -11.47 -19.51
CA ILE A 440 32.38 -12.61 -19.47
C ILE A 440 33.08 -13.85 -18.89
N GLN A 441 34.31 -14.14 -19.34
CA GLN A 441 35.05 -15.32 -18.89
C GLN A 441 35.46 -15.23 -17.41
N GLU A 442 35.76 -14.03 -16.90
CA GLU A 442 36.06 -13.81 -15.49
C GLU A 442 34.79 -13.91 -14.62
N ALA A 443 33.67 -13.34 -15.07
CA ALA A 443 32.38 -13.46 -14.39
C ALA A 443 31.93 -14.92 -14.24
N LEU A 444 32.11 -15.73 -15.28
CA LEU A 444 31.82 -17.17 -15.24
C LEU A 444 32.68 -17.97 -14.24
N LYS A 445 33.78 -17.39 -13.75
CA LYS A 445 34.69 -18.00 -12.77
C LYS A 445 34.44 -17.54 -11.34
N PHE A 446 33.40 -16.72 -11.10
CA PHE A 446 33.04 -16.32 -9.75
C PHE A 446 32.79 -17.54 -8.87
N LYS A 447 33.17 -17.42 -7.60
CA LYS A 447 33.07 -18.52 -6.65
C LYS A 447 31.63 -19.01 -6.58
N ASN A 448 31.44 -20.31 -6.81
CA ASN A 448 30.14 -20.99 -6.80
C ASN A 448 29.09 -20.42 -7.78
N PHE A 449 29.47 -19.68 -8.82
CA PHE A 449 28.53 -18.94 -9.67
C PHE A 449 27.40 -19.79 -10.26
N GLU A 450 27.72 -20.97 -10.79
CA GLU A 450 26.71 -21.89 -11.33
C GLU A 450 25.82 -22.50 -10.25
N ALA A 451 26.39 -22.82 -9.08
CA ALA A 451 25.62 -23.34 -7.95
C ALA A 451 24.65 -22.28 -7.39
N ILE A 452 25.08 -21.01 -7.35
CA ILE A 452 24.21 -19.87 -6.99
C ILE A 452 23.01 -19.82 -7.93
N GLN A 453 23.23 -19.84 -9.26
CA GLN A 453 22.12 -19.76 -10.22
C GLN A 453 21.15 -20.92 -10.07
N LYS A 454 21.66 -22.14 -9.87
CA LYS A 454 20.84 -23.32 -9.64
C LYS A 454 20.01 -23.19 -8.36
N ASN A 455 20.62 -22.74 -7.26
CA ASN A 455 19.93 -22.56 -5.98
C ASN A 455 18.88 -21.44 -6.07
N SER A 456 19.20 -20.30 -6.66
CA SER A 456 18.25 -19.20 -6.90
C SER A 456 17.08 -19.66 -7.76
N ALA A 457 17.33 -20.42 -8.85
CA ALA A 457 16.26 -20.96 -9.69
C ALA A 457 15.35 -21.93 -8.93
N GLN A 458 15.90 -22.75 -8.02
CA GLN A 458 15.11 -23.63 -7.15
C GLN A 458 14.25 -22.84 -6.16
N ARG A 459 14.78 -21.75 -5.57
CA ARG A 459 14.03 -20.86 -4.69
C ARG A 459 12.89 -20.14 -5.42
N ILE A 460 13.15 -19.66 -6.63
CA ILE A 460 12.14 -19.04 -7.49
C ILE A 460 11.06 -20.06 -7.85
N GLU A 461 11.42 -21.28 -8.26
CA GLU A 461 10.44 -22.32 -8.59
C GLU A 461 9.60 -22.73 -7.38
N ALA A 462 10.19 -22.79 -6.17
CA ALA A 462 9.44 -23.07 -4.95
C ALA A 462 8.34 -22.02 -4.70
N ASN A 463 8.65 -20.73 -4.93
CA ASN A 463 7.67 -19.64 -4.85
C ASN A 463 6.63 -19.72 -5.97
N LEU A 464 7.03 -20.02 -7.21
CA LEU A 464 6.09 -20.24 -8.31
C LEU A 464 5.15 -21.41 -8.03
N ASN A 465 5.62 -22.47 -7.36
CA ASN A 465 4.76 -23.59 -6.96
C ASN A 465 3.71 -23.19 -5.92
N ILE A 466 4.03 -22.27 -5.01
CA ILE A 466 3.04 -21.66 -4.12
C ILE A 466 2.01 -20.89 -4.97
N LEU A 467 2.46 -20.02 -5.88
CA LEU A 467 1.56 -19.22 -6.71
C LEU A 467 0.67 -20.10 -7.63
N LYS A 468 1.22 -21.12 -8.27
CA LYS A 468 0.49 -22.13 -9.06
C LYS A 468 -0.61 -22.79 -8.23
N ARG A 469 -0.28 -23.27 -7.03
CA ARG A 469 -1.24 -23.92 -6.12
C ARG A 469 -2.35 -22.97 -5.66
N GLU A 470 -2.02 -21.72 -5.36
CA GLU A 470 -2.95 -20.77 -4.74
C GLU A 470 -3.82 -20.03 -5.77
N THR A 471 -3.33 -19.87 -7.00
CA THR A 471 -3.97 -19.02 -8.03
C THR A 471 -4.41 -19.78 -9.28
N GLY A 472 -3.93 -21.02 -9.46
CA GLY A 472 -4.18 -21.84 -10.64
C GLY A 472 -3.46 -21.37 -11.90
N ILE A 473 -2.46 -20.49 -11.78
CA ILE A 473 -1.58 -20.17 -12.92
C ILE A 473 -0.86 -21.43 -13.40
N THR A 474 -0.50 -21.42 -14.68
CA THR A 474 0.27 -22.47 -15.32
C THR A 474 1.54 -21.88 -15.95
N ASP A 475 2.41 -22.72 -16.52
CA ASP A 475 3.61 -22.22 -17.21
C ASP A 475 3.28 -21.31 -18.40
N LYS A 476 2.04 -21.34 -18.92
CA LYS A 476 1.57 -20.41 -19.96
C LYS A 476 1.41 -18.97 -19.46
N ASP A 477 1.26 -18.78 -18.15
CA ASP A 477 1.07 -17.49 -17.51
C ASP A 477 2.41 -16.89 -17.01
N ILE A 478 3.54 -17.58 -17.21
CA ILE A 478 4.84 -17.26 -16.61
C ILE A 478 5.87 -16.95 -17.71
N PHE A 479 6.47 -15.77 -17.64
CA PHE A 479 7.50 -15.29 -18.55
C PHE A 479 8.82 -15.12 -17.81
N ARG A 480 9.86 -15.82 -18.29
CA ARG A 480 11.16 -15.96 -17.62
C ARG A 480 12.20 -14.98 -18.17
N VAL A 481 12.61 -14.04 -17.32
CA VAL A 481 13.49 -12.90 -17.63
C VAL A 481 14.94 -13.22 -17.21
N PRO A 482 15.93 -13.24 -18.12
CA PRO A 482 17.31 -13.60 -17.77
C PRO A 482 17.89 -12.66 -16.69
N MET A 483 18.25 -13.20 -15.53
CA MET A 483 18.73 -12.39 -14.40
C MET A 483 19.62 -13.22 -13.45
N PRO A 484 20.95 -13.17 -13.62
CA PRO A 484 21.91 -13.84 -12.75
C PRO A 484 22.05 -13.16 -11.38
N PHE A 485 22.51 -13.95 -10.41
CA PHE A 485 22.71 -13.53 -9.03
C PHE A 485 24.14 -13.82 -8.55
N TYR A 486 24.59 -13.15 -7.50
CA TYR A 486 25.86 -13.42 -6.82
C TYR A 486 25.70 -13.26 -5.31
N TYR A 487 26.58 -13.88 -4.50
CA TYR A 487 26.54 -13.70 -3.05
C TYR A 487 26.80 -12.25 -2.65
N ALA A 488 26.01 -11.73 -1.71
CA ALA A 488 26.14 -10.36 -1.23
C ALA A 488 27.52 -10.06 -0.63
N ASP A 489 28.12 -11.03 0.07
CA ASP A 489 29.44 -10.89 0.70
C ASP A 489 30.63 -11.15 -0.25
N SER A 490 30.37 -11.32 -1.55
CA SER A 490 31.42 -11.65 -2.53
C SER A 490 32.22 -10.42 -2.96
N ASP A 491 33.54 -10.59 -3.14
CA ASP A 491 34.42 -9.59 -3.75
C ASP A 491 34.42 -9.62 -5.29
N SER A 492 33.70 -10.59 -5.86
CA SER A 492 33.80 -10.92 -7.29
C SER A 492 33.23 -9.83 -8.20
N TRP A 493 32.31 -8.99 -7.69
CA TRP A 493 31.61 -7.95 -8.45
C TRP A 493 31.94 -6.52 -7.97
N LEU A 494 33.21 -6.31 -7.64
CA LEU A 494 33.71 -5.03 -7.12
C LEU A 494 34.52 -4.24 -8.14
N CYS A 495 34.69 -2.95 -7.85
CA CYS A 495 35.65 -2.12 -8.56
C CYS A 495 37.10 -2.53 -8.22
N PRO A 496 38.07 -2.22 -9.10
CA PRO A 496 39.47 -2.50 -8.81
C PRO A 496 39.92 -1.84 -7.50
N GLY A 497 40.47 -2.63 -6.58
CA GLY A 497 40.99 -2.18 -5.29
C GLY A 497 39.96 -2.09 -4.15
N GLN A 498 38.67 -2.33 -4.42
CA GLN A 498 37.66 -2.44 -3.37
C GLN A 498 37.64 -3.82 -2.74
N LYS A 499 37.43 -3.88 -1.43
CA LYS A 499 37.10 -5.10 -0.67
C LYS A 499 35.58 -5.20 -0.45
N PRO A 500 35.02 -6.39 -0.15
CA PRO A 500 33.61 -6.54 0.22
C PRO A 500 33.21 -5.66 1.40
N SER A 501 34.15 -5.44 2.31
CA SER A 501 33.97 -4.49 3.41
C SER A 501 33.71 -3.08 2.88
N ASP A 502 34.29 -2.65 1.76
CA ASP A 502 34.18 -1.28 1.26
C ASP A 502 32.88 -1.02 0.49
N SER A 503 32.26 -2.07 -0.05
CA SER A 503 30.89 -2.03 -0.57
C SER A 503 29.82 -2.07 0.53
N ASN A 504 30.21 -2.48 1.74
CA ASN A 504 29.36 -2.62 2.93
C ASN A 504 29.84 -1.74 4.11
N ALA A 505 30.80 -0.81 3.90
CA ALA A 505 31.49 -0.11 4.99
C ALA A 505 30.74 1.15 5.38
N GLU A 506 30.24 1.11 6.60
CA GLU A 506 30.04 2.25 7.48
C GLU A 506 31.23 3.21 7.42
N GLU A 507 30.98 4.48 7.12
CA GLU A 507 31.86 5.53 7.61
C GLU A 507 31.47 5.80 9.07
N ASP A 508 32.09 5.05 9.99
CA ASP A 508 32.02 5.27 11.43
C ASP A 508 32.57 6.67 11.75
N THR A 509 31.69 7.66 11.89
CA THR A 509 32.05 9.04 12.22
C THR A 509 32.61 9.19 13.65
N SER A 510 32.83 8.12 14.41
CA SER A 510 33.32 8.19 15.79
C SER A 510 34.84 8.31 15.94
N LYS A 511 35.63 8.32 14.85
CA LYS A 511 37.10 8.39 14.92
C LYS A 511 37.72 9.52 14.11
N THR A 512 37.74 10.74 14.65
CA THR A 512 38.97 11.57 14.62
C THR A 512 38.94 12.63 15.74
N PRO A 513 40.06 12.92 16.42
CA PRO A 513 40.08 13.70 17.66
C PRO A 513 39.93 15.20 17.42
N GLN A 514 39.06 15.83 18.20
CA GLN A 514 39.04 17.27 18.43
C GLN A 514 40.44 17.76 18.85
N LYS A 515 41.00 18.71 18.10
CA LYS A 515 41.93 19.70 18.67
C LYS A 515 41.38 21.11 18.45
N THR A 516 41.30 21.78 19.58
CA THR A 516 40.84 23.13 19.90
C THR A 516 41.69 24.24 19.26
N SER A 517 41.05 25.36 18.85
CA SER A 517 41.38 26.71 19.38
C SER A 517 40.41 27.80 18.90
N SER A 518 39.66 28.33 19.87
CA SER A 518 39.24 29.72 20.11
C SER A 518 39.16 30.81 19.01
N LYS A 519 37.98 31.47 19.06
CA LYS A 519 37.70 32.92 19.13
C LYS A 519 37.49 33.75 17.84
N THR A 520 36.27 34.31 17.83
CA THR A 520 35.79 35.62 17.32
C THR A 520 35.76 35.89 15.83
N GLY A 521 34.57 36.27 15.34
CA GLY A 521 34.38 36.97 14.07
C GLY A 521 33.18 36.44 13.31
N ILE A 522 32.10 37.23 13.27
CA ILE A 522 30.95 37.00 12.39
C ILE A 522 31.46 36.92 10.95
N THR A 523 31.26 35.78 10.31
CA THR A 523 31.35 35.64 8.85
C THR A 523 30.41 34.52 8.43
N LEU A 524 29.45 34.86 7.55
CA LEU A 524 28.74 33.89 6.73
C LEU A 524 29.78 33.02 6.02
N LYS A 525 29.90 31.76 6.44
CA LYS A 525 30.60 30.72 5.69
C LYS A 525 29.69 29.51 5.63
N GLY A 526 29.41 29.09 4.40
CA GLY A 526 28.69 27.86 4.11
C GLY A 526 29.27 26.73 4.93
N ALA A 527 28.40 26.09 5.72
CA ALA A 527 28.69 24.80 6.29
C ALA A 527 28.71 23.82 5.12
N MET A 528 29.90 23.58 4.56
CA MET A 528 30.19 22.30 3.91
C MET A 528 30.07 21.25 5.01
N GLY A 529 28.85 20.75 5.20
CA GLY A 529 28.61 19.54 5.97
C GLY A 529 29.23 18.35 5.25
N PRO A 530 29.55 17.26 5.96
CA PRO A 530 30.02 16.03 5.34
C PRO A 530 29.02 15.60 4.26
N GLY A 531 29.53 15.21 3.08
CA GLY A 531 28.69 14.76 1.96
C GLY A 531 27.73 13.66 2.43
N TYR A 532 26.44 13.87 2.24
CA TYR A 532 25.44 12.85 2.52
C TYR A 532 25.61 11.72 1.49
N LYS A 533 25.94 10.52 1.97
CA LYS A 533 25.88 9.29 1.16
C LYS A 533 24.52 8.64 1.39
N ALA A 534 23.80 8.35 0.31
CA ALA A 534 22.58 7.56 0.37
C ALA A 534 22.90 6.16 0.94
N LYS A 535 21.96 5.62 1.72
CA LYS A 535 22.09 4.33 2.41
C LYS A 535 21.69 3.19 1.48
N SER A 536 22.24 2.00 1.70
CA SER A 536 21.66 0.77 1.14
C SER A 536 20.22 0.56 1.61
N ILE A 537 19.43 -0.21 0.86
CA ILE A 537 18.05 -0.52 1.23
C ILE A 537 17.95 -1.23 2.59
N VAL A 538 18.91 -2.12 2.88
CA VAL A 538 18.99 -2.82 4.18
C VAL A 538 19.32 -1.85 5.31
N GLU A 539 20.24 -0.90 5.11
CA GLU A 539 20.56 0.16 6.08
C GLU A 539 19.41 1.16 6.29
N ALA A 540 18.62 1.42 5.26
CA ALA A 540 17.43 2.26 5.35
C ALA A 540 16.29 1.53 6.08
N GLY A 541 16.16 0.22 5.86
CA GLY A 541 15.13 -0.63 6.44
C GLY A 541 15.44 -1.20 7.83
N THR A 542 16.69 -1.13 8.30
CA THR A 542 17.11 -1.75 9.58
C THR A 542 17.56 -0.71 10.61
N PRO A 543 16.97 -0.66 11.82
CA PRO A 543 17.37 0.26 12.88
C PRO A 543 18.79 -0.03 13.44
N LYS A 544 19.59 1.02 13.69
CA LYS A 544 20.99 0.93 14.18
C LYS A 544 21.19 0.18 15.51
N ASN A 545 20.20 0.23 16.42
CA ASN A 545 20.30 -0.32 17.79
C ASN A 545 19.20 -1.34 18.10
N SER A 546 18.65 -2.01 17.09
CA SER A 546 17.63 -3.03 17.33
C SER A 546 18.23 -4.22 18.10
N LEU A 547 17.56 -4.67 19.17
CA LEU A 547 17.76 -6.02 19.69
C LEU A 547 17.25 -6.95 18.59
N GLN A 548 18.14 -7.33 17.68
CA GLN A 548 17.79 -7.98 16.42
C GLN A 548 16.78 -9.11 16.68
N ARG A 549 15.59 -8.98 16.08
CA ARG A 549 14.83 -10.17 15.69
C ARG A 549 15.83 -11.11 15.04
N ARG A 550 15.85 -12.37 15.48
CA ARG A 550 16.92 -13.35 15.18
C ARG A 550 17.51 -13.10 13.78
N ALA A 551 18.76 -12.65 13.76
CA ALA A 551 19.47 -12.35 12.52
C ALA A 551 19.47 -13.59 11.61
N VAL A 552 19.16 -13.38 10.34
CA VAL A 552 19.33 -14.39 9.30
C VAL A 552 20.80 -14.39 8.90
N ASP A 553 21.36 -15.56 8.62
CA ASP A 553 22.72 -15.66 8.11
C ASP A 553 22.78 -15.12 6.67
N THR A 554 23.29 -13.91 6.53
CA THR A 554 23.38 -13.19 5.25
C THR A 554 24.46 -13.77 4.32
N ALA A 555 25.36 -14.61 4.82
CA ALA A 555 26.51 -15.12 4.06
C ALA A 555 26.13 -15.99 2.85
N THR A 556 24.88 -16.46 2.82
CA THR A 556 24.35 -17.27 1.72
C THR A 556 23.29 -16.55 0.88
N GLN A 557 22.96 -15.31 1.25
CA GLN A 557 22.01 -14.48 0.53
C GLN A 557 22.64 -13.89 -0.73
N VAL A 558 21.80 -13.63 -1.72
CA VAL A 558 22.24 -13.17 -3.03
C VAL A 558 21.66 -11.82 -3.39
N LEU A 559 22.38 -11.13 -4.27
CA LEU A 559 21.98 -9.90 -4.95
C LEU A 559 21.94 -10.15 -6.46
N ALA A 560 21.17 -9.34 -7.18
CA ALA A 560 21.19 -9.33 -8.65
C ALA A 560 22.59 -8.91 -9.16
N LEU A 561 23.11 -9.62 -10.17
CA LEU A 561 24.42 -9.32 -10.75
C LEU A 561 24.41 -8.04 -11.60
N TRP A 562 23.28 -7.76 -12.25
CA TRP A 562 23.00 -6.53 -12.98
C TRP A 562 21.66 -5.97 -12.51
N PRO A 563 21.32 -4.70 -12.83
CA PRO A 563 20.02 -4.13 -12.50
C PRO A 563 18.86 -5.07 -12.81
N GLY A 564 18.02 -5.31 -11.81
CA GLY A 564 17.01 -6.35 -11.79
C GLY A 564 15.83 -5.98 -12.67
N THR A 565 15.89 -6.34 -13.96
CA THR A 565 14.90 -5.89 -14.97
C THR A 565 13.41 -6.18 -14.66
N VAL A 566 13.11 -7.11 -13.75
CA VAL A 566 11.75 -7.38 -13.24
C VAL A 566 11.27 -6.34 -12.21
N ASN A 567 12.19 -5.69 -11.48
CA ASN A 567 11.96 -4.65 -10.49
C ASN A 567 11.78 -3.28 -11.19
N GLY A 568 10.75 -3.20 -12.04
CA GLY A 568 10.43 -2.02 -12.85
C GLY A 568 9.01 -1.49 -12.62
N LEU A 569 8.66 -0.39 -13.28
CA LEU A 569 7.32 0.21 -13.23
C LEU A 569 6.42 -0.31 -14.35
N VAL A 570 5.26 -0.84 -13.99
CA VAL A 570 4.17 -1.15 -14.95
C VAL A 570 3.35 0.10 -15.22
N LEU A 571 3.44 0.61 -16.45
CA LEU A 571 2.84 1.85 -16.93
C LEU A 571 1.63 1.57 -17.84
N PRO A 572 0.80 2.59 -18.17
CA PRO A 572 -0.31 2.43 -19.10
C PRO A 572 0.11 1.93 -20.49
N ASP A 573 -0.86 1.42 -21.25
CA ASP A 573 -0.71 1.01 -22.66
C ASP A 573 0.36 -0.07 -22.92
N GLN A 574 0.41 -1.09 -22.05
CA GLN A 574 1.38 -2.19 -22.14
C GLN A 574 2.84 -1.71 -22.18
N LYS A 575 3.18 -0.67 -21.42
CA LYS A 575 4.54 -0.16 -21.26
C LYS A 575 5.13 -0.58 -19.93
N VAL A 576 6.40 -0.95 -19.93
CA VAL A 576 7.19 -1.18 -18.72
C VAL A 576 8.41 -0.29 -18.75
N LEU A 577 8.69 0.38 -17.63
CA LEU A 577 9.93 1.08 -17.41
C LEU A 577 10.82 0.22 -16.53
N ALA A 578 11.79 -0.45 -17.15
CA ALA A 578 12.65 -1.43 -16.51
C ALA A 578 14.03 -0.83 -16.21
N PRO A 579 14.71 -1.30 -15.15
CA PRO A 579 16.13 -1.06 -14.94
C PRO A 579 16.95 -1.47 -16.16
N LYS A 580 17.97 -0.70 -16.52
CA LYS A 580 18.83 -1.03 -17.66
C LYS A 580 19.88 -2.05 -17.24
N PRO A 581 19.91 -3.27 -17.83
CA PRO A 581 20.79 -4.32 -17.36
C PRO A 581 22.28 -4.04 -17.62
N TRP A 582 22.63 -3.24 -18.63
CA TRP A 582 24.02 -2.91 -18.97
C TRP A 582 24.94 -4.14 -19.13
N GLY A 583 24.42 -5.20 -19.75
CA GLY A 583 25.12 -6.45 -20.00
C GLY A 583 26.19 -6.34 -21.09
N PRO A 584 26.88 -7.46 -21.43
CA PRO A 584 27.93 -7.46 -22.44
C PRO A 584 27.41 -7.05 -23.84
N VAL A 585 28.17 -6.20 -24.53
CA VAL A 585 27.85 -5.78 -25.91
C VAL A 585 28.57 -6.66 -26.91
N ILE A 586 27.81 -7.44 -27.68
CA ILE A 586 28.28 -8.32 -28.75
C ILE A 586 27.56 -7.92 -30.04
N ASN A 587 28.29 -7.76 -31.13
CA ASN A 587 27.72 -7.29 -32.42
C ASN A 587 26.90 -5.99 -32.27
N LYS A 588 27.39 -5.06 -31.44
CA LYS A 588 26.76 -3.76 -31.11
C LYS A 588 25.43 -3.85 -30.35
N GLN A 589 25.09 -5.01 -29.79
CA GLN A 589 23.88 -5.21 -28.97
C GLN A 589 24.24 -5.67 -27.56
N ASP A 590 23.62 -5.08 -26.54
CA ASP A 590 23.61 -5.63 -25.18
C ASP A 590 22.76 -6.91 -25.18
N ILE A 591 23.41 -8.05 -24.95
CA ILE A 591 22.76 -9.36 -25.07
C ILE A 591 21.69 -9.60 -24.00
N PHE A 592 21.80 -8.96 -22.84
CA PHE A 592 20.77 -9.05 -21.79
C PHE A 592 19.60 -8.16 -22.11
N ALA A 593 19.85 -6.89 -22.48
CA ALA A 593 18.78 -5.99 -22.89
C ALA A 593 17.97 -6.56 -24.07
N ASN A 594 18.64 -7.17 -25.06
CA ASN A 594 17.95 -7.82 -26.17
C ASN A 594 17.08 -8.99 -25.69
N ALA A 595 17.62 -9.91 -24.88
CA ALA A 595 16.89 -11.07 -24.39
C ALA A 595 15.72 -10.70 -23.46
N VAL A 596 15.87 -9.64 -22.66
CA VAL A 596 14.80 -9.10 -21.80
C VAL A 596 13.71 -8.48 -22.66
N SER A 597 14.07 -7.63 -23.64
CA SER A 597 13.12 -7.02 -24.57
C SER A 597 12.33 -8.07 -25.35
N GLU A 598 12.95 -9.16 -25.79
CA GLU A 598 12.25 -10.28 -26.44
C GLU A 598 11.21 -10.93 -25.51
N VAL A 599 11.53 -11.12 -24.23
CA VAL A 599 10.59 -11.72 -23.26
C VAL A 599 9.39 -10.80 -23.02
N TYR A 600 9.62 -9.50 -22.80
CA TYR A 600 8.53 -8.53 -22.64
C TYR A 600 7.70 -8.37 -23.93
N ALA A 601 8.34 -8.36 -25.10
CA ALA A 601 7.63 -8.30 -26.38
C ALA A 601 6.73 -9.54 -26.60
N ASN A 602 7.22 -10.73 -26.24
CA ASN A 602 6.42 -11.96 -26.27
C ASN A 602 5.24 -11.94 -25.29
N ALA A 603 5.37 -11.19 -24.20
CA ALA A 603 4.28 -10.91 -23.26
C ALA A 603 3.32 -9.79 -23.73
N GLY A 604 3.61 -9.14 -24.87
CA GLY A 604 2.83 -8.05 -25.43
C GLY A 604 3.16 -6.67 -24.85
N PHE A 605 4.36 -6.49 -24.28
CA PHE A 605 4.79 -5.24 -23.65
C PHE A 605 5.96 -4.57 -24.37
N ASN A 606 5.95 -3.24 -24.38
CA ASN A 606 7.08 -2.44 -24.81
C ASN A 606 7.91 -2.02 -23.59
N VAL A 607 9.21 -2.34 -23.60
CA VAL A 607 10.13 -1.98 -22.52
C VAL A 607 10.88 -0.70 -22.85
N THR A 608 10.86 0.24 -21.91
CA THR A 608 11.76 1.41 -21.87
C THR A 608 12.78 1.17 -20.78
N TYR A 609 14.06 1.36 -21.07
CA TYR A 609 15.13 1.16 -20.07
C TYR A 609 15.50 2.46 -19.37
N GLN A 610 15.65 2.40 -18.06
CA GLN A 610 16.13 3.49 -17.21
C GLN A 610 17.46 3.13 -16.56
N ASP A 611 18.42 4.05 -16.62
CA ASP A 611 19.69 3.87 -15.93
C ASP A 611 19.55 4.25 -14.46
N ASP A 612 19.68 3.25 -13.59
CA ASP A 612 19.62 3.38 -12.14
C ASP A 612 20.89 2.85 -11.46
N TRP A 613 21.95 2.60 -12.24
CA TRP A 613 23.15 1.90 -11.77
C TRP A 613 23.71 2.49 -10.48
N PHE A 614 23.95 3.80 -10.47
CA PHE A 614 24.50 4.49 -9.29
C PHE A 614 23.44 5.12 -8.40
N SER A 615 22.23 5.36 -8.90
CA SER A 615 21.17 5.98 -8.10
C SER A 615 20.47 4.97 -7.18
N HIS A 616 20.33 3.70 -7.59
CA HIS A 616 19.63 2.68 -6.79
C HIS A 616 20.34 1.32 -6.82
N PHE A 617 20.76 0.81 -7.98
CA PHE A 617 21.27 -0.57 -8.13
C PHE A 617 22.50 -0.85 -7.27
N LYS A 618 23.47 0.07 -7.26
CA LYS A 618 24.66 -0.05 -6.40
C LYS A 618 24.34 -0.04 -4.91
N MET A 619 23.15 0.42 -4.52
CA MET A 619 22.64 0.43 -3.16
C MET A 619 21.56 -0.66 -2.92
N GLN A 620 21.52 -1.67 -3.80
CA GLN A 620 20.75 -2.91 -3.69
C GLN A 620 19.25 -2.77 -3.98
N GLY A 621 18.84 -1.79 -4.76
CA GLY A 621 17.46 -1.71 -5.27
C GLY A 621 17.42 -1.21 -6.70
N ASP A 622 16.26 -1.17 -7.32
CA ASP A 622 16.13 -0.85 -8.75
C ASP A 622 15.02 0.21 -8.96
N VAL A 623 14.66 0.51 -10.22
CA VAL A 623 13.60 1.47 -10.59
C VAL A 623 12.33 1.32 -9.76
N HIS A 624 11.83 0.09 -9.54
CA HIS A 624 10.62 -0.10 -8.72
C HIS A 624 10.88 0.28 -7.26
N CYS A 625 11.97 -0.17 -6.63
CA CYS A 625 12.35 0.25 -5.26
C CYS A 625 12.48 1.78 -5.10
N GLY A 626 12.99 2.47 -6.12
CA GLY A 626 13.19 3.93 -6.15
C GLY A 626 11.95 4.75 -6.50
N SER A 627 10.81 4.09 -6.71
CA SER A 627 9.57 4.74 -7.10
C SER A 627 8.36 4.09 -6.42
N ASN A 628 7.17 4.65 -6.60
CA ASN A 628 5.93 4.01 -6.21
C ASN A 628 4.82 4.47 -7.17
N SER A 629 3.68 3.79 -7.24
CA SER A 629 2.58 4.22 -8.08
C SER A 629 1.22 4.01 -7.43
N TRP A 630 0.37 5.02 -7.53
CA TRP A 630 -1.03 4.86 -7.19
C TRP A 630 -1.84 4.62 -8.46
N ARG A 631 -2.89 3.80 -8.38
CA ARG A 631 -3.56 3.28 -9.57
C ARG A 631 -5.04 3.67 -9.58
N ALA A 632 -5.70 3.50 -10.71
CA ALA A 632 -7.14 3.71 -10.85
C ALA A 632 -7.90 2.68 -10.00
N ILE A 633 -8.94 3.11 -9.30
CA ILE A 633 -9.70 2.21 -8.40
C ILE A 633 -10.73 1.39 -9.19
N ASP A 634 -11.40 2.01 -10.17
CA ASP A 634 -12.56 1.43 -10.87
C ASP A 634 -12.30 1.08 -12.35
N LEU A 635 -11.13 1.40 -12.90
CA LEU A 635 -10.79 1.12 -14.30
C LEU A 635 -9.95 -0.16 -14.39
N LYS A 636 -10.48 -1.13 -15.12
CA LYS A 636 -9.73 -2.32 -15.56
C LYS A 636 -9.03 -2.00 -16.89
N PHE A 637 -7.85 -2.60 -17.09
CA PHE A 637 -7.14 -2.61 -18.37
C PHE A 637 -7.87 -3.41 -19.45
#